data_AF-A0A2N6U1P7-F1
#
_entry.id   AF-A0A2N6U1P7-F1
#
_cell.length_a   1.000
_cell.length_b   1.000
_cell.length_c   1.000
_cell.angle_alpha   90.00
_cell.angle_beta   90.00
_cell.angle_gamma   90.00
#
_symmetry.space_group_name_H-M   'P 1'
#
loop_
_entity.id
_entity.type
_entity.pdbx_description
1 polymer ?
#
loop_
_entity_poly.entity_id
_entity_poly.type
_entity_poly.pdbx_seq_one_letter_code
_entity_poly.pdbx_strand_id
1 'polypeptide(L)'
;YQVSRSMQELLRQIDPICAVPGCATIVTTSGESDHIEEFDHQHPDRGGPTSPQNLHRLCYSHHRLKTLGLIDPIRDPNTGVTTWTARTRGRSRPLTETARNTDLVTRELGDHLRVIWNSYLEREEDAHRRARGEAVDEESEPAADPPSPAAPLYDPEHPPY
;
A
#
# COMPACT_ATOMS: atom_id res chain seq x y z
N TYR A 1 15.26 -15.68 10.07
CA TYR A 1 14.43 -14.50 10.44
C TYR A 1 13.09 -14.97 10.99
N GLN A 2 12.29 -14.07 11.57
CA GLN A 2 10.88 -14.34 11.92
C GLN A 2 10.02 -13.11 11.58
N VAL A 3 8.94 -13.31 10.81
CA VAL A 3 7.97 -12.24 10.55
C VAL A 3 7.10 -12.07 11.79
N SER A 4 7.12 -10.86 12.37
CA SER A 4 6.30 -10.55 13.55
C SER A 4 4.80 -10.69 13.25
N ARG A 5 3.99 -10.93 14.29
CA ARG A 5 2.54 -11.06 14.14
C ARG A 5 1.91 -9.80 13.53
N SER A 6 2.32 -8.61 13.98
CA SER A 6 1.80 -7.34 13.45
C SER A 6 2.12 -7.16 11.96
N MET A 7 3.32 -7.55 11.52
CA MET A 7 3.65 -7.55 10.09
C MET A 7 2.80 -8.55 9.32
N GLN A 8 2.57 -9.75 9.85
CA GLN A 8 1.68 -10.72 9.20
C GLN A 8 0.27 -10.14 9.06
N GLU A 9 -0.30 -9.54 10.12
CA GLU A 9 -1.64 -8.92 10.04
C GLU A 9 -1.70 -7.80 8.99
N LEU A 10 -0.67 -6.95 8.91
CA LEU A 10 -0.58 -5.93 7.87
C LEU A 10 -0.58 -6.56 6.47
N LEU A 11 0.26 -7.56 6.25
CA LEU A 11 0.34 -8.28 4.97
C LEU A 11 -0.99 -8.97 4.60
N ARG A 12 -1.76 -9.45 5.59
CA ARG A 12 -3.11 -10.00 5.33
C ARG A 12 -4.07 -8.95 4.77
N GLN A 13 -3.91 -7.69 5.17
CA GLN A 13 -4.78 -6.59 4.75
C GLN A 13 -4.36 -6.03 3.38
N ILE A 14 -3.05 -5.83 3.16
CA ILE A 14 -2.56 -5.19 1.94
C ILE A 14 -2.36 -6.15 0.77
N ASP A 15 -2.11 -7.44 1.05
CA ASP A 15 -1.94 -8.48 0.04
C ASP A 15 -2.95 -9.64 0.28
N PRO A 16 -4.25 -9.42 0.00
CA PRO A 16 -5.30 -10.43 0.22
C PRO A 16 -5.29 -11.55 -0.83
N ILE A 17 -4.67 -11.31 -1.99
CA ILE A 17 -4.55 -12.25 -3.12
C ILE A 17 -3.08 -12.56 -3.35
N CYS A 18 -2.78 -13.78 -3.78
CA CYS A 18 -1.43 -14.22 -4.10
C CYS A 18 -0.73 -13.23 -5.06
N ALA A 19 0.50 -12.83 -4.73
CA ALA A 19 1.24 -11.81 -5.48
C ALA A 19 1.68 -12.27 -6.88
N VAL A 20 1.65 -13.57 -7.19
CA VAL A 20 1.95 -14.06 -8.54
C VAL A 20 0.89 -13.57 -9.54
N PRO A 21 1.32 -12.96 -10.66
CA PRO A 21 0.41 -12.40 -11.66
C PRO A 21 -0.60 -13.44 -12.18
N GLY A 22 -1.88 -13.08 -12.19
CA GLY A 22 -2.97 -13.94 -12.66
C GLY A 22 -3.43 -15.03 -11.67
N CYS A 23 -2.80 -15.15 -10.50
CA CYS A 23 -3.29 -16.04 -9.47
C CYS A 23 -4.43 -15.38 -8.69
N ALA A 24 -5.64 -15.96 -8.73
CA ALA A 24 -6.81 -15.45 -8.01
C ALA A 24 -6.98 -16.06 -6.61
N THR A 25 -6.01 -16.83 -6.12
CA THR A 25 -6.11 -17.48 -4.80
C THR A 25 -6.09 -16.42 -3.69
N ILE A 26 -7.16 -16.38 -2.89
CA ILE A 26 -7.21 -15.59 -1.66
C ILE A 26 -6.24 -16.21 -0.65
N VAL A 27 -5.36 -15.38 -0.13
CA VAL A 27 -4.29 -15.78 0.77
C VAL A 27 -4.48 -15.23 2.18
N THR A 28 -5.51 -14.40 2.44
CA THR A 28 -5.79 -13.75 3.73
C THR A 28 -5.53 -14.66 4.94
N THR A 29 -6.04 -15.89 4.92
CA THR A 29 -5.88 -16.86 6.02
C THR A 29 -4.85 -17.96 5.76
N SER A 30 -4.61 -18.35 4.52
CA SER A 30 -3.82 -19.53 4.13
C SER A 30 -2.50 -19.23 3.43
N GLY A 31 -2.20 -17.95 3.20
CA GLY A 31 -1.00 -17.50 2.52
C GLY A 31 0.24 -17.48 3.38
N GLU A 32 1.36 -17.79 2.74
CA GLU A 32 2.69 -17.71 3.32
C GLU A 32 3.25 -16.30 3.11
N SER A 33 3.89 -15.75 4.14
CA SER A 33 4.66 -14.50 4.02
C SER A 33 6.03 -14.87 3.51
N ASP A 34 6.43 -14.27 2.39
CA ASP A 34 7.68 -14.61 1.73
C ASP A 34 8.46 -13.36 1.37
N HIS A 35 9.78 -13.48 1.34
CA HIS A 35 10.73 -12.43 1.00
C HIS A 35 10.79 -12.27 -0.51
N ILE A 36 10.80 -11.03 -1.01
CA ILE A 36 11.05 -10.78 -2.44
C ILE A 36 12.55 -10.91 -2.71
N GLU A 37 13.35 -10.10 -2.01
CA GLU A 37 14.78 -10.32 -1.89
C GLU A 37 15.04 -11.22 -0.68
N GLU A 38 15.62 -12.39 -0.93
CA GLU A 38 15.85 -13.43 0.08
C GLU A 38 16.63 -12.90 1.29
N PHE A 39 16.24 -13.34 2.48
CA PHE A 39 16.96 -13.03 3.71
C PHE A 39 18.24 -13.89 3.82
N ASP A 40 19.40 -13.25 3.97
CA ASP A 40 20.65 -13.96 4.23
C ASP A 40 20.78 -14.30 5.73
N HIS A 41 20.75 -15.59 6.04
CA HIS A 41 20.86 -16.09 7.41
C HIS A 41 22.26 -15.98 8.02
N GLN A 42 23.30 -15.91 7.18
CA GLN A 42 24.68 -15.79 7.61
C GLN A 42 25.08 -14.32 7.76
N HIS A 43 24.61 -13.47 6.84
CA HIS A 43 24.89 -12.04 6.82
C HIS A 43 23.60 -11.22 6.59
N PRO A 44 22.79 -11.01 7.65
CA PRO A 44 21.50 -10.32 7.52
C PRO A 44 21.54 -8.92 6.89
N ASP A 45 22.70 -8.27 6.90
CA ASP A 45 22.98 -6.97 6.29
C ASP A 45 23.17 -7.03 4.76
N ARG A 46 23.38 -8.23 4.21
CA ARG A 46 23.66 -8.46 2.78
C ARG A 46 22.49 -9.03 1.98
N GLY A 47 21.44 -9.48 2.67
CA GLY A 47 20.19 -9.94 2.05
C GLY A 47 19.05 -8.95 2.26
N GLY A 48 17.87 -9.32 1.77
CA GLY A 48 16.68 -8.49 1.90
C GLY A 48 16.18 -8.44 3.36
N PRO A 49 15.87 -7.25 3.90
CA PRO A 49 15.41 -7.12 5.28
C PRO A 49 14.02 -7.77 5.46
N THR A 50 13.73 -8.25 6.67
CA THR A 50 12.35 -8.62 7.05
C THR A 50 11.53 -7.35 7.30
N SER A 51 10.92 -6.81 6.25
CA SER A 51 10.09 -5.60 6.31
C SER A 51 8.84 -5.73 5.43
N PRO A 52 7.75 -4.99 5.70
CA PRO A 52 6.56 -5.00 4.84
C PRO A 52 6.81 -4.60 3.38
N GLN A 53 7.93 -3.90 3.10
CA GLN A 53 8.33 -3.52 1.74
C GLN A 53 8.98 -4.67 0.98
N ASN A 54 9.72 -5.53 1.69
CA ASN A 54 10.41 -6.68 1.13
C ASN A 54 9.65 -8.00 1.32
N LEU A 55 8.49 -7.97 1.97
CA LEU A 55 7.61 -9.12 2.10
C LEU A 55 6.43 -9.02 1.13
N HIS A 56 5.94 -10.17 0.71
CA HIS A 56 4.65 -10.32 0.01
C HIS A 56 3.96 -11.59 0.47
N ARG A 57 2.80 -11.87 -0.12
CA ARG A 57 2.00 -13.05 0.22
C ARG A 57 1.80 -13.97 -0.97
N LEU A 58 2.11 -15.24 -0.77
CA LEU A 58 2.00 -16.27 -1.80
C LEU A 58 1.08 -17.40 -1.33
N CYS A 59 0.37 -18.00 -2.27
CA CYS A 59 -0.26 -19.29 -2.01
C CYS A 59 0.82 -20.38 -1.97
N TYR A 60 0.55 -21.47 -1.24
CA TYR A 60 1.51 -22.55 -1.04
C TYR A 60 2.14 -23.10 -2.34
N SER A 61 1.34 -23.22 -3.41
CA SER A 61 1.83 -23.68 -4.71
C SER A 61 2.90 -22.75 -5.29
N HIS A 62 2.64 -21.44 -5.29
CA HIS A 62 3.55 -20.45 -5.85
C HIS A 62 4.75 -20.17 -4.93
N HIS A 63 4.55 -20.21 -3.62
CA HIS A 63 5.65 -20.15 -2.66
C HIS A 63 6.65 -21.28 -2.94
N ARG A 64 6.16 -22.52 -3.11
CA ARG A 64 7.01 -23.65 -3.48
C ARG A 64 7.75 -23.45 -4.80
N LEU A 65 7.10 -22.88 -5.82
CA LEU A 65 7.77 -22.59 -7.10
C LEU A 65 8.90 -21.58 -6.94
N LYS A 66 8.73 -20.57 -6.08
CA LYS A 66 9.78 -19.61 -5.75
C LYS A 66 10.93 -20.27 -4.99
N THR A 67 10.63 -21.07 -3.96
CA THR A 67 11.66 -21.84 -3.22
C THR A 67 12.48 -22.74 -4.15
N LEU A 68 11.87 -23.29 -5.21
CA LEU A 68 12.57 -24.11 -6.22
C LEU A 68 13.35 -23.27 -7.25
N GLY A 69 13.30 -21.94 -7.18
CA GLY A 69 13.90 -21.03 -8.15
C GLY A 69 13.26 -21.11 -9.54
N LEU A 70 12.02 -21.60 -9.64
CA LEU A 70 11.31 -21.70 -10.92
C LEU A 70 10.63 -20.40 -11.31
N ILE A 71 10.26 -19.60 -10.31
CA ILE A 71 9.83 -18.22 -10.46
C ILE A 71 10.64 -17.34 -9.53
N ASP A 72 10.88 -16.10 -9.92
CA ASP A 72 11.68 -15.17 -9.14
C ASP A 72 11.16 -13.72 -9.31
N PRO A 73 10.76 -13.06 -8.22
CA PRO A 73 10.31 -11.67 -8.22
C PRO A 73 11.47 -10.69 -7.98
N ILE A 74 11.51 -9.61 -8.76
CA ILE A 74 12.39 -8.47 -8.50
C ILE A 74 11.51 -7.23 -8.36
N ARG A 75 11.64 -6.50 -7.27
CA ARG A 75 10.87 -5.28 -7.03
C ARG A 75 11.74 -4.04 -7.19
N ASP A 76 11.28 -3.12 -8.02
CA ASP A 76 11.85 -1.79 -8.09
C ASP A 76 11.44 -1.00 -6.83
N PRO A 77 12.41 -0.54 -6.02
CA PRO A 77 12.12 0.18 -4.78
C PRO A 77 11.49 1.56 -5.01
N ASN A 78 11.66 2.16 -6.19
CA ASN A 78 11.15 3.50 -6.50
C ASN A 78 9.69 3.45 -6.99
N THR A 79 9.39 2.49 -7.87
CA THR A 79 8.06 2.37 -8.49
C THR A 79 7.16 1.37 -7.78
N GLY A 80 7.72 0.43 -7.02
CA GLY A 80 7.00 -0.69 -6.42
C GLY A 80 6.57 -1.76 -7.43
N VAL A 81 6.91 -1.60 -8.71
CA VAL A 81 6.64 -2.60 -9.75
C VAL A 81 7.48 -3.85 -9.49
N THR A 82 6.83 -5.00 -9.63
CA THR A 82 7.47 -6.31 -9.51
C THR A 82 7.58 -6.96 -10.87
N THR A 83 8.81 -7.15 -11.33
CA THR A 83 9.12 -7.96 -12.50
C THR A 83 9.21 -9.41 -12.05
N TRP A 84 8.39 -10.27 -12.65
CA TRP A 84 8.42 -11.71 -12.40
C TRP A 84 9.19 -12.40 -13.51
N THR A 85 10.13 -13.25 -13.15
CA THR A 85 10.82 -14.12 -14.10
C THR A 85 10.47 -15.57 -13.86
N ALA A 86 10.51 -16.38 -14.92
CA ALA A 86 10.39 -17.82 -14.84
C ALA A 86 11.66 -18.48 -15.38
N ARG A 87 12.16 -19.49 -14.70
CA ARG A 87 13.31 -20.28 -15.16
C ARG A 87 12.81 -21.47 -15.97
N THR A 88 13.06 -21.44 -17.28
CA THR A 88 12.76 -22.56 -18.19
C THR A 88 14.05 -23.05 -18.84
N ARG A 89 14.35 -24.35 -18.69
CA ARG A 89 15.57 -24.99 -19.25
C ARG A 89 16.87 -24.25 -18.91
N GLY A 90 17.00 -23.79 -17.65
CA GLY A 90 18.19 -23.10 -17.16
C GLY A 90 18.32 -21.63 -17.56
N ARG A 91 17.36 -21.07 -18.30
CA ARG A 91 17.32 -19.64 -18.65
C ARG A 91 16.19 -18.94 -17.92
N SER A 92 16.49 -17.80 -17.31
CA SER A 92 15.47 -16.89 -16.75
C SER A 92 14.86 -16.08 -17.89
N ARG A 93 13.53 -16.02 -17.96
CA ARG A 93 12.79 -15.19 -18.90
C ARG A 93 11.78 -14.32 -18.14
N PRO A 94 11.63 -13.03 -18.49
CA PRO A 94 10.58 -12.22 -17.91
C PRO A 94 9.23 -12.82 -18.30
N LEU A 95 8.37 -12.98 -17.30
CA LEU A 95 6.98 -13.40 -17.48
C LEU A 95 6.11 -12.17 -17.69
N THR A 96 6.19 -11.21 -16.76
CA THR A 96 5.36 -10.01 -16.75
C THR A 96 5.83 -9.04 -15.66
N GLU A 97 5.26 -7.84 -15.67
CA GLU A 97 5.42 -6.83 -14.63
C GLU A 97 4.07 -6.60 -13.96
N THR A 98 4.10 -6.45 -12.64
CA THR A 98 2.90 -6.17 -11.85
C THR A 98 3.16 -4.97 -10.96
N ALA A 99 2.32 -3.95 -11.10
CA ALA A 99 2.24 -2.90 -10.09
C ALA A 99 1.83 -3.53 -8.77
N ARG A 100 2.33 -2.97 -7.66
CA ARG A 100 1.85 -3.35 -6.33
C ARG A 100 0.35 -3.08 -6.26
N ASN A 101 -0.41 -3.98 -5.62
CA ASN A 101 -1.76 -3.67 -5.17
C ASN A 101 -1.65 -2.58 -4.10
N THR A 102 -1.55 -1.33 -4.54
CA THR A 102 -1.83 -0.20 -3.67
C THR A 102 -3.32 -0.20 -3.46
N ASP A 103 -3.75 -0.27 -2.21
CA ASP A 103 -5.10 0.10 -1.84
C ASP A 103 -5.44 1.42 -2.54
N LEU A 104 -6.32 1.33 -3.54
CA LEU A 104 -6.59 2.44 -4.46
C LEU A 104 -7.31 3.59 -3.76
N VAL A 105 -7.74 3.41 -2.51
CA VAL A 105 -8.58 4.40 -1.83
C VAL A 105 -8.03 4.77 -0.45
N THR A 106 -7.42 3.88 0.33
CA THR A 106 -7.06 4.21 1.73
C THR A 106 -5.99 5.30 1.88
N ARG A 107 -4.99 5.40 0.99
CA ARG A 107 -3.95 6.45 1.14
C ARG A 107 -4.53 7.84 0.82
N GLU A 108 -5.19 7.96 -0.32
CA GLU A 108 -5.81 9.21 -0.76
C GLU A 108 -6.93 9.64 0.18
N LEU A 109 -7.75 8.69 0.63
CA LEU A 109 -8.76 8.93 1.66
C LEU A 109 -8.12 9.34 3.00
N GLY A 110 -6.99 8.73 3.37
CA GLY A 110 -6.24 9.08 4.58
C GLY A 110 -5.70 10.51 4.55
N ASP A 111 -5.15 10.93 3.40
CA ASP A 111 -4.67 12.29 3.19
C ASP A 111 -5.82 13.30 3.24
N HIS A 112 -6.95 13.01 2.57
CA HIS A 112 -8.15 13.85 2.63
C HIS A 112 -8.74 13.95 4.03
N LEU A 113 -8.83 12.83 4.76
CA LEU A 113 -9.32 12.83 6.14
C LEU A 113 -8.43 13.67 7.06
N ARG A 114 -7.10 13.63 6.84
CA ARG A 114 -6.15 14.44 7.63
C ARG A 114 -6.34 15.94 7.38
N VAL A 115 -6.55 16.35 6.12
CA VAL A 115 -6.85 17.75 5.78
C VAL A 115 -8.12 18.21 6.48
N ILE A 116 -9.22 17.45 6.35
CA ILE A 116 -10.51 17.78 6.97
C ILE A 116 -10.37 17.87 8.50
N TRP A 117 -9.63 16.95 9.10
CA TRP A 117 -9.39 16.92 10.55
C TRP A 117 -8.62 18.14 11.03
N ASN A 118 -7.55 18.53 10.35
CA ASN A 118 -6.78 19.72 10.72
C ASN A 118 -7.63 21.00 10.63
N SER A 119 -8.42 21.16 9.57
CA SER A 119 -9.34 22.30 9.44
C SER A 119 -10.46 22.29 10.48
N TYR A 120 -10.84 21.13 11.00
CA TYR A 120 -11.75 21.06 12.15
C TYR A 120 -11.07 21.58 13.43
N LEU A 121 -9.85 21.11 13.72
CA LEU A 121 -9.09 21.55 14.90
C LEU A 121 -8.81 23.05 14.89
N GLU A 122 -8.42 23.62 13.76
CA GLU A 122 -8.20 25.07 13.61
C GLU A 122 -9.47 25.88 13.93
N ARG A 123 -10.63 25.43 13.43
CA ARG A 123 -11.91 26.08 13.70
C ARG A 123 -12.30 26.01 15.17
N GLU A 124 -12.07 24.88 15.82
CA GLU A 124 -12.29 24.71 17.26
C GLU A 124 -11.36 25.61 18.09
N GLU A 125 -10.07 25.67 17.75
CA GLU A 125 -9.11 26.53 18.43
C GLU A 125 -9.46 28.01 18.29
N ASP A 126 -9.83 28.45 17.10
CA ASP A 126 -10.29 29.82 16.87
C ASP A 126 -11.58 30.14 17.61
N ALA A 127 -12.54 29.21 17.66
CA ALA A 127 -13.76 29.36 18.44
C ALA A 127 -13.44 29.51 19.93
N HIS A 128 -12.52 28.70 20.47
CA HIS A 128 -12.05 28.81 21.84
C HIS A 128 -11.29 30.12 22.11
N ARG A 129 -10.46 30.59 21.17
CA ARG A 129 -9.74 31.86 21.24
C ARG A 129 -10.72 33.04 21.30
N ARG A 130 -11.73 33.05 20.42
CA ARG A 130 -12.82 34.04 20.42
C ARG A 130 -13.60 34.00 21.73
N ALA A 131 -13.91 32.81 22.25
CA ALA A 131 -14.59 32.66 23.53
C ALA A 131 -13.78 33.20 24.73
N ARG A 132 -12.44 33.20 24.65
CA ARG A 132 -11.55 33.84 25.65
C ARG A 132 -11.35 35.35 25.43
N GLY A 133 -11.85 35.92 24.33
CA GLY A 133 -11.77 37.36 24.06
C GLY A 133 -10.43 37.83 23.47
N GLU A 134 -9.62 36.93 22.92
CA GLU A 134 -8.37 37.25 22.24
C GLU A 134 -8.67 37.61 20.76
N ALA A 135 -8.76 38.90 20.44
CA ALA A 135 -8.99 39.40 19.06
C ALA A 135 -7.69 39.38 18.23
N VAL A 136 -7.80 39.03 16.94
CA VAL A 136 -6.71 39.08 15.96
C VAL A 136 -6.93 40.32 15.08
N ASP A 137 -5.89 41.13 14.86
CA ASP A 137 -5.92 42.27 13.94
C ASP A 137 -6.21 41.78 12.49
N GLU A 138 -7.35 42.22 11.95
CA GLU A 138 -7.84 41.92 10.60
C GLU A 138 -7.08 42.76 9.54
N GLU A 139 -6.16 42.15 8.79
CA GLU A 139 -5.98 42.50 7.38
C GLU A 139 -6.80 41.52 6.54
N SER A 140 -7.84 42.06 5.90
CA SER A 140 -8.92 41.31 5.27
C SER A 140 -8.51 40.73 3.91
N GLU A 141 -8.34 39.40 3.82
CA GLU A 141 -8.56 38.69 2.56
C GLU A 141 -10.06 38.37 2.42
N PRO A 142 -10.69 38.62 1.26
CA PRO A 142 -12.10 38.31 1.07
C PRO A 142 -12.31 36.80 1.20
N ALA A 143 -13.30 36.42 1.99
CA ALA A 143 -13.70 35.03 2.18
C ALA A 143 -13.85 34.34 0.81
N ALA A 144 -12.98 33.36 0.55
CA ALA A 144 -13.16 32.47 -0.58
C ALA A 144 -14.49 31.73 -0.39
N ASP A 145 -15.31 31.71 -1.45
CA ASP A 145 -16.55 30.92 -1.46
C ASP A 145 -16.24 29.49 -0.99
N PRO A 146 -17.12 28.87 -0.18
CA PRO A 146 -16.95 27.48 0.19
C PRO A 146 -16.81 26.67 -1.10
N PRO A 147 -15.81 25.76 -1.20
CA PRO A 147 -15.63 24.97 -2.40
C PRO A 147 -16.96 24.27 -2.72
N SER A 148 -17.43 24.47 -3.95
CA SER A 148 -18.63 23.80 -4.46
C SER A 148 -18.54 22.32 -4.10
N PRO A 149 -19.62 21.69 -3.60
CA PRO A 149 -19.58 20.26 -3.29
C PRO A 149 -19.08 19.54 -4.53
N ALA A 150 -18.00 18.76 -4.36
CA ALA A 150 -17.47 17.93 -5.41
C ALA A 150 -18.61 17.05 -5.94
N ALA A 151 -18.71 16.94 -7.26
CA ALA A 151 -19.67 16.04 -7.88
C ALA A 151 -19.57 14.66 -7.22
N PRO A 152 -20.70 13.97 -6.96
CA PRO A 152 -20.66 12.67 -6.33
C PRO A 152 -19.72 11.75 -7.12
N LEU A 153 -18.85 11.02 -6.41
CA LEU A 153 -17.91 10.06 -6.99
C LEU A 153 -18.61 8.90 -7.74
N TYR A 154 -19.94 8.87 -7.74
CA TYR A 154 -20.77 7.85 -8.32
C TYR A 154 -22.02 8.48 -8.95
N ASP A 155 -22.13 8.39 -10.28
CA ASP A 155 -23.36 8.63 -11.03
C ASP A 155 -24.06 7.28 -11.27
N PRO A 156 -25.24 7.03 -10.68
CA PRO A 156 -25.98 5.79 -10.91
C PRO A 156 -26.47 5.63 -12.35
N GLU A 157 -26.53 6.71 -13.14
CA GLU A 157 -26.91 6.65 -14.57
C GLU A 157 -25.72 6.36 -15.49
N HIS A 158 -24.48 6.55 -15.01
CA HIS A 158 -23.23 6.29 -15.76
C HIS A 158 -22.15 5.64 -14.87
N PRO A 159 -22.25 4.34 -14.58
CA PRO A 159 -21.20 3.63 -13.86
C PRO A 159 -19.91 3.56 -14.70
N PRO A 160 -18.71 3.68 -14.09
CA PRO A 160 -17.46 3.56 -14.81
C PRO A 160 -17.21 2.10 -15.19
N TYR A 161 -17.64 1.73 -16.40
CA TYR A 161 -17.20 0.56 -17.17
C TYR A 161 -16.95 0.96 -18.62
#